data_AF-A0A3M1MR26-F1
#
_entry.id   AF-A0A3M1MR26-F1
#
_cell.length_a   1.000
_cell.length_b   1.000
_cell.length_c   1.000
_cell.angle_alpha   90.00
_cell.angle_beta   90.00
_cell.angle_gamma   90.00
#
_symmetry.space_group_name_H-M   'P 1'
#
loop_
_entity.id
_entity.type
_entity.pdbx_description
1 polymer ?
#
loop_
_entity_poly.entity_id
_entity_poly.type
_entity_poly.pdbx_seq_one_letter_code
_entity_poly.pdbx_strand_id
1 'polypeptide(L)'
;LYLLVRGSPATRRRIWVFAALAGLVAGLHFVWQYALTGDFLRNPYTLWWEYDRVGFGPGHGVLPEGHTLAQAWKNTRFSLWVGAADLFGWGRLSWVLLLPGLWAAWRERRLWLVGGIFPSLVVLYLAYWVGAWLFGPRYYFEGLPGLVLWSAAGVRVLAGGGLEIWKRQPPAGESVPLGTRLRFGVRWRPLGVLTVLVVLFALNARFYIPPRLALMQNLYTINRERLKPFTLPQAQSLTPALVFVETKHWMPYGALLELESPDLRSPFIFALDIGPRTNLRVRQAFPQRRVVHYNPDEPYVFRVDE
;
A
#
# COMPACT_ATOMS: atom_id res chain seq x y z
N LEU A 1 4.30 21.50 -11.92
CA LEU A 1 4.67 22.41 -13.04
C LEU A 1 3.81 23.68 -13.11
N TYR A 2 2.47 23.60 -13.17
CA TYR A 2 1.60 24.79 -13.27
C TYR A 2 1.88 25.87 -12.22
N LEU A 3 1.90 25.50 -10.93
CA LEU A 3 2.17 26.46 -9.84
C LEU A 3 3.62 26.96 -9.80
N LEU A 4 4.57 26.22 -10.39
CA LEU A 4 5.96 26.68 -10.53
C LEU A 4 6.08 27.77 -11.60
N VAL A 5 5.30 27.67 -12.68
CA VAL A 5 5.36 28.64 -13.80
C VAL A 5 4.47 29.86 -13.54
N ARG A 6 3.25 29.65 -13.03
CA ARG A 6 2.23 30.71 -12.87
C ARG A 6 2.08 31.23 -11.44
N GLY A 7 2.73 30.59 -10.45
CA GLY A 7 2.59 30.96 -9.05
C GLY A 7 3.36 32.22 -8.66
N SER A 8 2.90 32.88 -7.59
CA SER A 8 3.63 34.00 -6.98
C SER A 8 5.04 33.58 -6.54
N PRO A 9 6.00 34.51 -6.38
CA PRO A 9 7.34 34.19 -5.87
C PRO A 9 7.31 33.42 -4.55
N ALA A 10 6.40 33.77 -3.64
CA ALA A 10 6.18 33.04 -2.40
C ALA A 10 5.70 31.60 -2.62
N THR A 11 4.78 31.38 -3.58
CA THR A 11 4.31 30.03 -3.94
C THR A 11 5.44 29.20 -4.51
N ARG A 12 6.24 29.77 -5.42
CA ARG A 12 7.40 29.09 -6.02
C ARG A 12 8.44 28.70 -4.95
N ARG A 13 8.77 29.62 -4.04
CA ARG A 13 9.67 29.34 -2.90
C ARG A 13 9.15 28.18 -2.05
N ARG A 14 7.86 28.19 -1.70
CA ARG A 14 7.23 27.09 -0.94
C ARG A 14 7.33 25.76 -1.66
N ILE A 15 7.12 25.73 -2.98
CA ILE A 15 7.24 24.51 -3.77
C ILE A 15 8.69 24.01 -3.76
N TRP A 16 9.68 24.88 -3.93
CA TRP A 16 11.08 24.47 -3.87
C TRP A 16 11.49 23.95 -2.49
N VAL A 17 11.06 24.62 -1.41
CA VAL A 17 11.29 24.13 -0.05
C VAL A 17 10.64 22.77 0.15
N PHE A 18 9.37 22.62 -0.27
CA PHE A 18 8.68 21.34 -0.18
C PHE A 18 9.39 20.24 -1.00
N ALA A 19 9.79 20.54 -2.23
CA ALA A 19 10.51 19.60 -3.10
C ALA A 19 11.87 19.22 -2.52
N ALA A 20 12.60 20.16 -1.92
CA ALA A 20 13.87 19.89 -1.25
C ALA A 20 13.68 19.00 -0.02
N LEU A 21 12.67 19.28 0.82
CA LEU A 21 12.34 18.44 1.97
C LEU A 21 11.90 17.04 1.55
N ALA A 22 11.01 16.94 0.56
CA ALA A 22 10.57 15.67 0.00
C ALA A 22 11.74 14.89 -0.63
N GLY A 23 12.63 15.58 -1.34
CA GLY A 23 13.84 15.01 -1.92
C GLY A 23 14.83 14.54 -0.86
N LEU A 24 14.98 15.26 0.25
CA LEU A 24 15.81 14.85 1.38
C LEU A 24 15.24 13.59 2.06
N VAL A 25 13.93 13.55 2.31
CA VAL A 25 13.25 12.36 2.85
C VAL A 25 13.37 11.18 1.89
N ALA A 26 13.17 11.39 0.58
CA ALA A 26 13.35 10.35 -0.42
C ALA A 26 14.83 9.89 -0.49
N GLY A 27 15.78 10.81 -0.31
CA GLY A 27 17.21 10.52 -0.26
C GLY A 27 17.61 9.58 0.88
N LEU A 28 16.90 9.63 2.02
CA LEU A 28 17.10 8.68 3.13
C LEU A 28 16.90 7.23 2.69
N HIS A 29 16.09 6.98 1.67
CA HIS A 29 15.92 5.62 1.12
C HIS A 29 17.23 5.04 0.62
N PHE A 30 18.04 5.81 -0.12
CA PHE A 30 19.33 5.34 -0.63
C PHE A 30 20.37 5.16 0.47
N VAL A 31 20.35 6.03 1.50
CA VAL A 31 21.18 5.85 2.70
C VAL A 31 20.82 4.55 3.42
N TRP A 32 19.54 4.27 3.58
CA TRP A 32 19.05 3.02 4.14
C TRP A 32 19.43 1.80 3.27
N GLN A 33 19.35 1.89 1.94
CA GLN A 33 19.81 0.83 1.04
C GLN A 33 21.31 0.55 1.20
N TYR A 34 22.13 1.58 1.28
CA TYR A 34 23.57 1.44 1.51
C TYR A 34 23.86 0.80 2.87
N ALA A 35 23.14 1.21 3.92
CA ALA A 35 23.31 0.62 5.24
C ALA A 35 22.99 -0.88 5.28
N LEU A 36 22.05 -1.35 4.45
CA LEU A 36 21.67 -2.76 4.38
C LEU A 36 22.51 -3.60 3.42
N THR A 37 22.95 -3.01 2.31
CA THR A 37 23.51 -3.77 1.18
C THR A 37 24.96 -3.41 0.83
N GLY A 38 25.47 -2.29 1.36
CA GLY A 38 26.74 -1.70 0.93
C GLY A 38 26.67 -0.94 -0.39
N ASP A 39 25.48 -0.80 -1.01
CA ASP A 39 25.28 -0.14 -2.30
C ASP A 39 24.05 0.78 -2.23
N PHE A 40 24.21 2.03 -2.67
CA PHE A 40 23.14 3.04 -2.66
C PHE A 40 21.99 2.72 -3.61
N LEU A 41 22.19 1.88 -4.62
CA LEU A 41 21.21 1.62 -5.68
C LEU A 41 20.74 0.16 -5.71
N ARG A 42 21.29 -0.69 -4.85
CA ARG A 42 20.89 -2.11 -4.78
C ARG A 42 19.57 -2.22 -4.04
N ASN A 43 18.50 -2.50 -4.80
CA ASN A 43 17.19 -2.80 -4.23
C ASN A 43 17.26 -4.09 -3.39
N PRO A 44 16.98 -4.05 -2.06
CA PRO A 44 17.03 -5.23 -1.19
C PRO A 44 16.08 -6.36 -1.62
N TYR A 45 14.97 -6.05 -2.30
CA TYR A 45 14.08 -7.09 -2.85
C TYR A 45 14.81 -8.01 -3.83
N THR A 46 15.78 -7.49 -4.58
CA THR A 46 16.57 -8.29 -5.53
C THR A 46 17.57 -9.24 -4.87
N LEU A 47 17.76 -9.15 -3.56
CA LEU A 47 18.52 -10.15 -2.79
C LEU A 47 17.69 -11.41 -2.53
N TRP A 48 16.36 -11.29 -2.54
CA TRP A 48 15.45 -12.40 -2.33
C TRP A 48 14.81 -12.88 -3.65
N TRP A 49 14.45 -11.95 -4.53
CA TRP A 49 13.88 -12.20 -5.85
C TRP A 49 14.65 -11.42 -6.91
N GLU A 50 15.65 -12.05 -7.55
CA GLU A 50 16.51 -11.39 -8.53
C GLU A 50 15.76 -10.75 -9.71
N TYR A 51 14.59 -11.31 -10.03
CA TYR A 51 13.70 -10.85 -11.09
C TYR A 51 12.81 -9.65 -10.69
N ASP A 52 12.76 -9.25 -9.41
CA ASP A 52 11.86 -8.20 -8.92
C ASP A 52 12.39 -6.81 -9.25
N ARG A 53 12.35 -6.50 -10.56
CA ARG A 53 12.90 -5.29 -11.18
C ARG A 53 11.81 -4.57 -11.95
N VAL A 54 11.85 -3.25 -11.90
CA VAL A 54 11.00 -2.39 -12.74
C VAL A 54 11.53 -2.43 -14.18
N GLY A 55 10.66 -2.63 -15.16
CA GLY A 55 11.03 -2.68 -16.57
C GLY A 55 10.28 -3.76 -17.34
N PHE A 56 10.68 -3.97 -18.59
CA PHE A 56 10.07 -4.92 -19.52
C PHE A 56 11.12 -5.86 -20.11
N GLY A 57 10.69 -7.05 -20.54
CA GLY A 57 11.54 -8.06 -21.15
C GLY A 57 12.18 -9.03 -20.15
N PRO A 58 13.01 -9.97 -20.63
CA PRO A 58 13.61 -11.03 -19.81
C PRO A 58 14.35 -10.48 -18.59
N GLY A 59 14.19 -11.15 -17.44
CA GLY A 59 14.79 -10.72 -16.17
C GLY A 59 13.96 -9.68 -15.38
N HIS A 60 12.82 -9.25 -15.91
CA HIS A 60 11.84 -8.40 -15.20
C HIS A 60 10.58 -9.22 -14.91
N GLY A 61 10.40 -9.68 -13.66
CA GLY A 61 9.29 -10.54 -13.24
C GLY A 61 9.59 -12.03 -13.33
N VAL A 62 8.71 -12.84 -12.71
CA VAL A 62 8.92 -14.27 -12.44
C VAL A 62 9.08 -15.13 -13.71
N LEU A 63 8.47 -14.71 -14.82
CA LEU A 63 8.40 -15.53 -16.03
C LEU A 63 9.72 -15.41 -16.84
N PRO A 64 10.18 -16.49 -17.51
CA PRO A 64 11.40 -16.48 -18.31
C PRO A 64 11.40 -15.41 -19.43
N GLU A 65 10.27 -15.21 -20.09
CA GLU A 65 10.06 -14.16 -21.09
C GLU A 65 10.03 -12.74 -20.49
N GLY A 66 9.85 -12.65 -19.16
CA GLY A 66 9.76 -11.44 -18.39
C GLY A 66 8.47 -10.64 -18.59
N HIS A 67 8.49 -9.38 -18.17
CA HIS A 67 7.33 -8.51 -18.13
C HIS A 67 7.07 -7.91 -19.51
N THR A 68 5.86 -8.09 -20.02
CA THR A 68 5.47 -7.58 -21.34
C THR A 68 4.41 -6.49 -21.22
N LEU A 69 4.25 -5.67 -22.26
CA LEU A 69 3.16 -4.67 -22.32
C LEU A 69 1.77 -5.33 -22.21
N ALA A 70 1.61 -6.54 -22.76
CA ALA A 70 0.38 -7.31 -22.62
C ALA A 70 0.13 -7.71 -21.16
N GLN A 71 1.17 -8.11 -20.43
CA GLN A 71 1.08 -8.41 -19.00
C GLN A 71 0.81 -7.15 -18.18
N ALA A 72 1.46 -6.04 -18.49
CA ALA A 72 1.20 -4.75 -17.87
C ALA A 72 -0.27 -4.34 -18.00
N TRP A 73 -0.83 -4.44 -19.20
CA TRP A 73 -2.24 -4.14 -19.42
C TRP A 73 -3.17 -5.07 -18.62
N LYS A 74 -2.90 -6.38 -18.60
CA LYS A 74 -3.68 -7.36 -17.81
C LYS A 74 -3.62 -7.02 -16.31
N ASN A 75 -2.44 -6.78 -15.78
CA ASN A 75 -2.21 -6.43 -14.37
C ASN A 75 -2.88 -5.12 -13.98
N THR A 76 -2.74 -4.09 -14.81
CA THR A 76 -3.36 -2.78 -14.58
C THR A 76 -4.87 -2.89 -14.62
N ARG A 77 -5.44 -3.57 -15.63
CA ARG A 77 -6.89 -3.78 -15.70
C ARG A 77 -7.42 -4.52 -14.48
N PHE A 78 -6.73 -5.57 -14.04
CA PHE A 78 -7.11 -6.33 -12.86
C PHE A 78 -7.01 -5.50 -11.58
N SER A 79 -5.91 -4.77 -11.39
CA SER A 79 -5.69 -3.92 -10.21
C SER A 79 -6.70 -2.77 -10.15
N LEU A 80 -7.01 -2.14 -11.28
CA LEU A 80 -8.06 -1.12 -11.38
C LEU A 80 -9.45 -1.70 -11.12
N TRP A 81 -9.73 -2.91 -11.59
CA TRP A 81 -11.00 -3.58 -11.33
C TRP A 81 -11.20 -3.88 -9.84
N VAL A 82 -10.16 -4.39 -9.16
CA VAL A 82 -10.18 -4.57 -7.71
C VAL A 82 -10.28 -3.23 -7.00
N GLY A 83 -9.50 -2.23 -7.43
CA GLY A 83 -9.56 -0.87 -6.89
C GLY A 83 -10.94 -0.22 -7.03
N ALA A 84 -11.68 -0.53 -8.08
CA ALA A 84 -13.06 -0.11 -8.22
C ALA A 84 -13.96 -0.73 -7.15
N ALA A 85 -13.80 -2.01 -6.84
CA ALA A 85 -14.57 -2.64 -5.77
C ALA A 85 -14.18 -2.15 -4.38
N ASP A 86 -12.87 -1.95 -4.15
CA ASP A 86 -12.29 -1.76 -2.83
C ASP A 86 -12.30 -0.30 -2.35
N LEU A 87 -12.32 0.68 -3.26
CA LEU A 87 -12.21 2.11 -2.90
C LEU A 87 -13.24 2.54 -1.84
N PHE A 88 -14.50 2.11 -1.98
CA PHE A 88 -15.53 2.33 -0.97
C PHE A 88 -16.27 1.06 -0.57
N GLY A 89 -15.86 -0.12 -1.03
CA GLY A 89 -16.54 -1.39 -0.77
C GLY A 89 -17.97 -1.47 -1.32
N TRP A 90 -18.25 -0.73 -2.41
CA TRP A 90 -19.57 -0.72 -3.08
C TRP A 90 -19.54 -1.49 -4.39
N GLY A 91 -18.54 -2.36 -4.59
CA GLY A 91 -18.28 -2.96 -5.88
C GLY A 91 -18.00 -1.89 -6.94
N ARG A 92 -18.47 -2.08 -8.17
CA ARG A 92 -18.20 -1.15 -9.29
C ARG A 92 -18.81 0.24 -9.10
N LEU A 93 -19.71 0.42 -8.14
CA LEU A 93 -20.35 1.71 -7.88
C LEU A 93 -19.40 2.74 -7.28
N SER A 94 -18.28 2.33 -6.68
CA SER A 94 -17.36 3.28 -6.05
C SER A 94 -16.78 4.31 -7.04
N TRP A 95 -16.68 3.95 -8.32
CA TRP A 95 -16.15 4.85 -9.35
C TRP A 95 -17.22 5.74 -9.99
N VAL A 96 -18.52 5.48 -9.78
CA VAL A 96 -19.59 6.30 -10.37
C VAL A 96 -19.50 7.75 -9.88
N LEU A 97 -19.09 7.95 -8.62
CA LEU A 97 -18.88 9.29 -8.04
C LEU A 97 -17.66 10.03 -8.62
N LEU A 98 -16.73 9.31 -9.26
CA LEU A 98 -15.58 9.94 -9.92
C LEU A 98 -16.02 10.72 -11.16
N LEU A 99 -17.06 10.30 -11.89
CA LEU A 99 -17.52 11.02 -13.09
C LEU A 99 -17.93 12.48 -12.81
N PRO A 100 -18.87 12.76 -11.87
CA PRO A 100 -19.15 14.14 -11.47
C PRO A 100 -17.97 14.79 -10.75
N GLY A 101 -17.08 14.01 -10.13
CA GLY A 101 -15.83 14.47 -9.53
C GLY A 101 -14.82 15.01 -10.56
N LEU A 102 -14.67 14.34 -11.70
CA LEU A 102 -13.85 14.75 -12.82
C LEU A 102 -14.43 16.00 -13.47
N TRP A 103 -15.75 16.08 -13.61
CA TRP A 103 -16.41 17.31 -14.04
C TRP A 103 -16.12 18.47 -13.08
N ALA A 104 -16.16 18.21 -11.76
CA ALA A 104 -15.76 19.19 -10.76
C ALA A 104 -14.28 19.60 -10.90
N ALA A 105 -13.38 18.65 -11.10
CA ALA A 105 -11.96 18.91 -11.28
C ALA A 105 -11.66 19.70 -12.56
N TRP A 106 -12.41 19.46 -13.64
CA TRP A 106 -12.30 20.25 -14.85
C TRP A 106 -12.61 21.74 -14.62
N ARG A 107 -13.53 22.03 -13.70
CA ARG A 107 -13.88 23.41 -13.30
C ARG A 107 -12.95 23.98 -12.22
N GLU A 108 -12.38 23.14 -11.36
CA GLU A 108 -11.46 23.53 -10.29
C GLU A 108 -10.10 22.82 -10.42
N ARG A 109 -9.13 23.54 -11.01
CA ARG A 109 -7.81 22.99 -11.35
C ARG A 109 -7.03 22.45 -10.14
N ARG A 110 -7.32 22.90 -8.92
CA ARG A 110 -6.67 22.38 -7.71
C ARG A 110 -6.97 20.90 -7.46
N LEU A 111 -8.16 20.43 -7.86
CA LEU A 111 -8.52 19.01 -7.72
C LEU A 111 -7.68 18.11 -8.62
N TRP A 112 -7.14 18.61 -9.74
CA TRP A 112 -6.19 17.86 -10.57
C TRP A 112 -4.84 17.66 -9.90
N LEU A 113 -4.41 18.58 -9.02
CA LEU A 113 -3.14 18.46 -8.32
C LEU A 113 -3.14 17.28 -7.34
N VAL A 114 -4.27 17.05 -6.66
CA VAL A 114 -4.39 15.97 -5.68
C VAL A 114 -4.84 14.66 -6.33
N GLY A 115 -5.82 14.73 -7.24
CA GLY A 115 -6.30 13.52 -7.93
C GLY A 115 -5.35 12.98 -9.00
N GLY A 116 -4.48 13.83 -9.57
CA GLY A 116 -3.51 13.44 -10.59
C GLY A 116 -2.42 12.47 -10.11
N ILE A 117 -2.28 12.28 -8.79
CA ILE A 117 -1.38 11.28 -8.21
C ILE A 117 -1.79 9.87 -8.66
N PHE A 118 -3.08 9.55 -8.59
CA PHE A 118 -3.59 8.22 -8.97
C PHE A 118 -3.26 7.81 -10.42
N PRO A 119 -3.63 8.58 -11.47
CA PRO A 119 -3.27 8.20 -12.83
C PRO A 119 -1.76 8.19 -13.07
N SER A 120 -0.98 9.01 -12.35
CA SER A 120 0.49 8.97 -12.43
C SER A 120 1.03 7.64 -11.92
N LEU A 121 0.53 7.16 -10.77
CA LEU A 121 0.90 5.85 -10.24
C LEU A 121 0.46 4.73 -11.19
N VAL A 122 -0.75 4.79 -11.74
CA VAL A 122 -1.23 3.79 -12.71
C VAL A 122 -0.29 3.66 -13.90
N VAL A 123 0.20 4.79 -14.44
CA VAL A 123 1.15 4.81 -15.55
C VAL A 123 2.52 4.28 -15.13
N LEU A 124 3.07 4.71 -14.00
CA LEU A 124 4.38 4.26 -13.52
C LEU A 124 4.41 2.75 -13.26
N TYR A 125 3.35 2.22 -12.64
CA TYR A 125 3.24 0.80 -12.32
C TYR A 125 2.92 -0.10 -13.52
N LEU A 126 2.68 0.45 -14.73
CA LEU A 126 2.70 -0.38 -15.94
C LEU A 126 4.04 -1.08 -16.12
N ALA A 127 5.14 -0.45 -15.68
CA ALA A 127 6.48 -1.03 -15.74
C ALA A 127 6.76 -2.05 -14.63
N TYR A 128 5.79 -2.33 -13.74
CA TYR A 128 5.95 -3.31 -12.68
C TYR A 128 5.23 -4.62 -13.01
N TRP A 129 5.92 -5.73 -12.79
CA TRP A 129 5.57 -7.02 -13.38
C TRP A 129 4.33 -7.70 -12.77
N VAL A 130 3.89 -7.26 -11.59
CA VAL A 130 2.83 -7.91 -10.81
C VAL A 130 1.68 -6.95 -10.51
N GLY A 131 0.45 -7.46 -10.60
CA GLY A 131 -0.75 -6.74 -10.16
C GLY A 131 -0.99 -6.86 -8.65
N ALA A 132 -1.91 -6.06 -8.11
CA ALA A 132 -2.25 -6.09 -6.69
C ALA A 132 -3.76 -6.22 -6.46
N TRP A 133 -4.12 -7.10 -5.52
CA TRP A 133 -5.52 -7.35 -5.16
C TRP A 133 -5.77 -7.70 -3.69
N LEU A 134 -4.73 -8.20 -3.01
CA LEU A 134 -4.84 -8.82 -1.70
C LEU A 134 -5.40 -7.86 -0.63
N PHE A 135 -4.82 -6.66 -0.55
CA PHE A 135 -5.31 -5.54 0.26
C PHE A 135 -5.75 -4.39 -0.66
N GLY A 136 -6.51 -4.74 -1.69
CA GLY A 136 -6.89 -3.83 -2.76
C GLY A 136 -5.74 -3.48 -3.72
N PRO A 137 -5.85 -2.35 -4.43
CA PRO A 137 -4.87 -1.93 -5.44
C PRO A 137 -3.63 -1.33 -4.76
N ARG A 138 -2.87 -2.13 -4.00
CA ARG A 138 -1.83 -1.65 -3.08
C ARG A 138 -0.78 -0.73 -3.72
N TYR A 139 -0.51 -0.91 -5.01
CA TYR A 139 0.41 -0.07 -5.78
C TYR A 139 -0.13 1.34 -6.08
N TYR A 140 -1.42 1.57 -5.90
CA TYR A 140 -2.07 2.86 -6.11
C TYR A 140 -2.52 3.51 -4.79
N PHE A 141 -2.09 2.96 -3.65
CA PHE A 141 -2.56 3.35 -2.33
C PHE A 141 -2.43 4.86 -2.08
N GLU A 142 -1.28 5.44 -2.42
CA GLU A 142 -0.99 6.87 -2.25
C GLU A 142 -1.86 7.77 -3.14
N GLY A 143 -2.43 7.22 -4.22
CA GLY A 143 -3.38 7.90 -5.10
C GLY A 143 -4.82 7.85 -4.61
N LEU A 144 -5.18 6.91 -3.71
CA LEU A 144 -6.57 6.73 -3.26
C LEU A 144 -7.16 7.97 -2.57
N PRO A 145 -6.44 8.72 -1.71
CA PRO A 145 -6.96 9.96 -1.16
C PRO A 145 -7.39 10.97 -2.23
N GLY A 146 -6.67 11.02 -3.35
CA GLY A 146 -7.03 11.83 -4.52
C GLY A 146 -8.36 11.40 -5.14
N LEU A 147 -8.58 10.09 -5.28
CA LEU A 147 -9.87 9.54 -5.75
C LEU A 147 -11.01 9.82 -4.77
N VAL A 148 -10.75 9.74 -3.46
CA VAL A 148 -11.73 10.09 -2.42
C VAL A 148 -12.14 11.56 -2.56
N LEU A 149 -11.18 12.47 -2.75
CA LEU A 149 -11.47 13.89 -2.93
C LEU A 149 -12.22 14.19 -4.23
N TRP A 150 -11.89 13.52 -5.34
CA TRP A 150 -12.69 13.58 -6.57
C TRP A 150 -14.12 13.08 -6.32
N SER A 151 -14.28 11.95 -5.64
CA SER A 151 -15.60 11.39 -5.31
C SER A 151 -16.40 12.34 -4.42
N ALA A 152 -15.78 12.95 -3.41
CA ALA A 152 -16.41 13.94 -2.54
C ALA A 152 -16.86 15.19 -3.30
N ALA A 153 -16.03 15.67 -4.24
CA ALA A 153 -16.43 16.76 -5.14
C ALA A 153 -17.63 16.34 -6.00
N GLY A 154 -17.64 15.10 -6.50
CA GLY A 154 -18.76 14.51 -7.24
C GLY A 154 -20.05 14.44 -6.43
N VAL A 155 -19.99 13.94 -5.19
CA VAL A 155 -21.13 13.92 -4.24
C VAL A 155 -21.70 15.32 -4.07
N ARG A 156 -20.85 16.32 -3.86
CA ARG A 156 -21.29 17.71 -3.70
C ARG A 156 -22.02 18.22 -4.94
N VAL A 157 -21.50 17.95 -6.12
CA VAL A 157 -22.14 18.33 -7.40
C VAL A 157 -23.51 17.66 -7.53
N LEU A 158 -23.61 16.36 -7.22
CA LEU A 158 -24.87 15.62 -7.27
C LEU A 158 -25.91 16.16 -6.28
N ALA A 159 -25.46 16.54 -5.08
CA ALA A 159 -26.28 17.17 -4.04
C ALA A 159 -26.74 18.60 -4.41
N GLY A 160 -26.33 19.14 -5.56
CA GLY A 160 -26.68 20.49 -6.00
C GLY A 160 -25.80 21.59 -5.40
N GLY A 161 -24.70 21.21 -4.73
CA GLY A 161 -23.71 22.16 -4.22
C GLY A 161 -22.83 22.70 -5.34
N GLY A 162 -22.73 24.02 -5.47
CA GLY A 162 -21.74 24.66 -6.35
C GLY A 162 -20.31 24.42 -5.85
N LEU A 163 -19.33 24.50 -6.75
CA LEU A 163 -17.88 24.39 -6.45
C LEU A 163 -17.31 25.61 -5.71
N GLU A 164 -18.18 26.54 -5.29
CA GLU A 164 -17.82 27.86 -4.78
C GLU A 164 -17.17 27.86 -3.39
N ILE A 165 -16.97 26.71 -2.73
CA ILE A 165 -16.20 26.65 -1.45
C ILE A 165 -14.75 27.14 -1.65
N TRP A 166 -14.25 27.09 -2.88
CA TRP A 166 -12.89 27.50 -3.23
C TRP A 166 -12.79 28.97 -3.67
N LYS A 167 -13.94 29.63 -3.89
CA LYS A 167 -14.01 31.09 -3.94
C LYS A 167 -13.99 31.56 -2.49
N ARG A 168 -13.13 32.53 -2.18
CA ARG A 168 -12.97 33.10 -0.83
C ARG A 168 -14.34 33.24 -0.14
N GLN A 169 -14.41 32.90 1.15
CA GLN A 169 -15.55 33.28 1.98
C GLN A 169 -15.87 34.76 1.67
N PRO A 170 -17.14 35.12 1.42
CA PRO A 170 -17.50 36.52 1.35
C PRO A 170 -16.99 37.19 2.65
N PRO A 171 -16.48 38.43 2.57
CA PRO A 171 -16.05 39.16 3.76
C PRO A 171 -17.14 39.08 4.84
N ALA A 172 -16.74 38.85 6.08
CA ALA A 172 -17.67 38.82 7.21
C ALA A 172 -18.48 40.13 7.22
N GLY A 173 -19.76 40.06 6.85
CA GLY A 173 -20.64 41.22 6.76
C GLY A 173 -21.64 41.20 5.60
N GLU A 174 -21.37 40.46 4.51
CA GLU A 174 -22.35 40.31 3.43
C GLU A 174 -23.28 39.12 3.69
N SER A 175 -24.53 39.44 4.06
CA SER A 175 -25.59 38.45 4.08
C SER A 175 -25.86 37.98 2.65
N VAL A 176 -25.46 36.75 2.34
CA VAL A 176 -25.87 36.10 1.09
C VAL A 176 -27.40 36.05 1.12
N PRO A 177 -28.12 36.63 0.14
CA PRO A 177 -29.58 36.68 0.17
C PRO A 177 -30.12 35.26 0.28
N LEU A 178 -30.91 35.01 1.32
CA LEU A 178 -31.53 33.71 1.61
C LEU A 178 -32.44 33.23 0.45
N GLY A 179 -32.79 34.12 -0.49
CA GLY A 179 -33.75 33.91 -1.57
C GLY A 179 -33.20 33.39 -2.91
N THR A 180 -31.88 33.38 -3.18
CA THR A 180 -31.37 33.05 -4.54
C THR A 180 -31.08 31.56 -4.78
N ARG A 181 -31.40 30.66 -3.83
CA ARG A 181 -31.06 29.23 -3.93
C ARG A 181 -32.24 28.24 -3.82
N LEU A 182 -33.47 28.69 -4.00
CA LEU A 182 -34.64 27.82 -3.85
C LEU A 182 -35.34 27.55 -5.18
N ARG A 183 -34.76 26.66 -5.99
CA ARG A 183 -35.54 25.81 -6.90
C ARG A 183 -35.96 24.58 -6.11
N PHE A 184 -37.25 24.26 -6.03
CA PHE A 184 -37.81 23.16 -5.22
C PHE A 184 -37.09 21.80 -5.40
N GLY A 185 -36.53 21.52 -6.58
CA GLY A 185 -35.72 20.32 -6.86
C GLY A 185 -34.32 20.29 -6.22
N VAL A 186 -33.80 21.40 -5.69
CA VAL A 186 -32.47 21.47 -5.04
C VAL A 186 -32.55 21.10 -3.57
N ARG A 187 -33.73 21.16 -2.93
CA ARG A 187 -33.90 20.92 -1.48
C ARG A 187 -33.82 19.44 -1.10
N TRP A 188 -34.31 18.55 -1.98
CA TRP A 188 -34.32 17.10 -1.75
C TRP A 188 -33.07 16.39 -2.26
N ARG A 189 -32.28 17.01 -3.15
CA ARG A 189 -31.07 16.39 -3.71
C ARG A 189 -30.02 16.04 -2.64
N PRO A 190 -29.69 16.91 -1.67
CA PRO A 190 -28.79 16.54 -0.58
C PRO A 190 -29.32 15.36 0.24
N LEU A 191 -30.63 15.36 0.55
CA LEU A 191 -31.27 14.28 1.31
C LEU A 191 -31.24 12.96 0.53
N GLY A 192 -31.54 12.99 -0.77
CA GLY A 192 -31.47 11.81 -1.64
C GLY A 192 -30.06 11.26 -1.76
N VAL A 193 -29.07 12.13 -2.01
CA VAL A 193 -27.65 11.73 -2.06
C VAL A 193 -27.19 11.15 -0.72
N LEU A 194 -27.54 11.80 0.40
CA LEU A 194 -27.23 11.29 1.74
C LEU A 194 -27.86 9.92 1.97
N THR A 195 -29.13 9.75 1.61
CA THR A 195 -29.85 8.48 1.75
C THR A 195 -29.15 7.37 0.97
N VAL A 196 -28.78 7.62 -0.29
CA VAL A 196 -28.03 6.67 -1.11
C VAL A 196 -26.68 6.32 -0.48
N LEU A 197 -25.93 7.32 0.02
CA LEU A 197 -24.64 7.08 0.67
C LEU A 197 -24.78 6.25 1.96
N VAL A 198 -25.80 6.51 2.77
CA VAL A 198 -26.10 5.73 3.99
C VAL A 198 -26.42 4.28 3.63
N VAL A 199 -27.25 4.06 2.59
CA VAL A 199 -27.56 2.70 2.12
C VAL A 199 -26.29 2.00 1.62
N LEU A 200 -25.48 2.66 0.79
CA LEU A 200 -24.23 2.08 0.28
C LEU A 200 -23.24 1.76 1.42
N PHE A 201 -23.15 2.62 2.43
CA PHE A 201 -22.34 2.37 3.62
C PHE A 201 -22.85 1.16 4.42
N ALA A 202 -24.17 1.06 4.63
CA ALA A 202 -24.78 -0.08 5.29
C ALA A 202 -24.54 -1.40 4.51
N LEU A 203 -24.67 -1.36 3.18
CA LEU A 203 -24.38 -2.50 2.31
C LEU A 203 -22.91 -2.92 2.39
N ASN A 204 -21.98 -1.97 2.40
CA ASN A 204 -20.57 -2.25 2.61
C ASN A 204 -20.36 -2.98 3.96
N ALA A 205 -20.81 -2.37 5.05
CA ALA A 205 -20.62 -2.92 6.39
C ALA A 205 -21.23 -4.32 6.55
N ARG A 206 -22.38 -4.57 5.91
CA ARG A 206 -23.09 -5.85 6.01
C ARG A 206 -22.55 -6.94 5.10
N PHE A 207 -22.16 -6.60 3.87
CA PHE A 207 -21.94 -7.57 2.80
C PHE A 207 -20.53 -7.55 2.20
N TYR A 208 -19.83 -6.41 2.24
CA TYR A 208 -18.51 -6.30 1.62
C TYR A 208 -17.38 -6.50 2.63
N ILE A 209 -17.38 -5.77 3.75
CA ILE A 209 -16.32 -5.86 4.76
C ILE A 209 -16.18 -7.27 5.34
N PRO A 210 -17.24 -7.97 5.79
CA PRO A 210 -17.08 -9.25 6.46
C PRO A 210 -16.33 -10.32 5.64
N PRO A 211 -16.71 -10.62 4.37
CA PRO A 211 -15.95 -11.58 3.57
C PRO A 211 -14.55 -11.07 3.22
N ARG A 212 -14.35 -9.76 3.00
CA ARG A 212 -13.00 -9.22 2.72
C ARG A 212 -12.07 -9.36 3.91
N LEU A 213 -12.55 -9.11 5.14
CA LEU A 213 -11.77 -9.34 6.35
C LEU A 213 -11.51 -10.83 6.58
N ALA A 214 -12.49 -11.71 6.33
CA ALA A 214 -12.30 -13.15 6.45
C ALA A 214 -11.18 -13.68 5.54
N LEU A 215 -11.04 -13.13 4.32
CA LEU A 215 -9.94 -13.48 3.41
C LEU A 215 -8.56 -13.05 3.91
N MET A 216 -8.50 -12.05 4.80
CA MET A 216 -7.24 -11.52 5.37
C MET A 216 -6.85 -12.25 6.66
N GLN A 217 -7.80 -12.93 7.30
CA GLN A 217 -7.53 -13.74 8.48
C GLN A 217 -6.73 -14.99 8.10
N ASN A 218 -5.66 -15.25 8.85
CA ASN A 218 -4.75 -16.39 8.62
C ASN A 218 -4.20 -16.46 7.19
N LEU A 219 -4.11 -15.32 6.51
CA LEU A 219 -3.58 -15.25 5.17
C LEU A 219 -2.16 -15.84 5.15
N TYR A 220 -1.89 -16.68 4.15
CA TYR A 220 -0.63 -17.42 4.03
C TYR A 220 -0.33 -18.38 5.21
N THR A 221 -1.34 -18.76 5.98
CA THR A 221 -1.21 -19.55 7.22
C THR A 221 -0.36 -18.86 8.29
N ILE A 222 -0.14 -17.55 8.16
CA ILE A 222 0.54 -16.72 9.15
C ILE A 222 -0.47 -16.44 10.27
N ASN A 223 -0.24 -17.05 11.43
CA ASN A 223 -1.11 -16.94 12.59
C ASN A 223 -0.34 -17.23 13.88
N ARG A 224 -0.97 -16.93 15.02
CA ARG A 224 -0.35 -17.09 16.35
C ARG A 224 0.00 -18.54 16.71
N GLU A 225 -0.66 -19.54 16.13
CA GLU A 225 -0.34 -20.95 16.39
C GLU A 225 1.09 -21.29 15.94
N ARG A 226 1.57 -20.67 14.85
CA ARG A 226 2.94 -20.84 14.36
C ARG A 226 4.00 -20.38 15.37
N LEU A 227 3.65 -19.48 16.29
CA LEU A 227 4.56 -18.93 17.30
C LEU A 227 4.64 -19.79 18.56
N LYS A 228 3.60 -20.59 18.86
CA LYS A 228 3.51 -21.37 20.10
C LYS A 228 4.72 -22.26 20.40
N PRO A 229 5.32 -22.97 19.42
CA PRO A 229 6.50 -23.80 19.69
C PRO A 229 7.64 -23.03 20.38
N PHE A 230 7.83 -21.76 20.01
CA PHE A 230 8.88 -20.91 20.58
C PHE A 230 8.50 -20.26 21.91
N THR A 231 7.25 -20.37 22.36
CA THR A 231 6.82 -19.86 23.69
C THR A 231 7.02 -20.88 24.81
N LEU A 232 7.26 -22.15 24.49
CA LEU A 232 7.41 -23.22 25.47
C LEU A 232 8.79 -23.18 26.16
N PRO A 233 8.89 -23.64 27.43
CA PRO A 233 10.17 -23.70 28.17
C PRO A 233 11.28 -24.44 27.42
N GLN A 234 10.93 -25.50 26.69
CA GLN A 234 11.88 -26.27 25.87
C GLN A 234 12.62 -25.38 24.88
N ALA A 235 11.90 -24.61 24.05
CA ALA A 235 12.52 -23.70 23.08
C ALA A 235 13.26 -22.54 23.77
N GLN A 236 12.70 -21.99 24.84
CA GLN A 236 13.30 -20.88 25.59
C GLN A 236 14.67 -21.27 26.19
N SER A 237 14.83 -22.52 26.63
CA SER A 237 16.09 -23.06 27.14
C SER A 237 17.22 -23.15 26.09
N LEU A 238 16.89 -23.01 24.80
CA LEU A 238 17.85 -22.98 23.70
C LEU A 238 18.40 -21.58 23.42
N THR A 239 17.84 -20.54 24.02
CA THR A 239 18.25 -19.15 23.77
C THR A 239 19.60 -18.81 24.42
N PRO A 240 20.41 -17.91 23.83
CA PRO A 240 20.18 -17.24 22.55
C PRO A 240 20.43 -18.19 21.36
N ALA A 241 19.45 -18.29 20.45
CA ALA A 241 19.48 -19.25 19.35
C ALA A 241 19.47 -18.56 17.98
N LEU A 242 20.18 -19.16 17.03
CA LEU A 242 20.04 -18.95 15.59
C LEU A 242 19.28 -20.15 15.04
N VAL A 243 18.06 -19.92 14.56
CA VAL A 243 17.13 -20.94 14.11
C VAL A 243 17.11 -20.96 12.59
N PHE A 244 17.61 -22.04 11.99
CA PHE A 244 17.41 -22.35 10.57
C PHE A 244 16.03 -22.97 10.38
N VAL A 245 15.19 -22.31 9.61
CA VAL A 245 13.81 -22.74 9.32
C VAL A 245 13.82 -23.53 8.01
N GLU A 246 13.57 -24.82 8.12
CA GLU A 246 13.54 -25.75 6.99
C GLU A 246 12.16 -25.76 6.36
N THR A 247 11.98 -25.00 5.28
CA THR A 247 10.70 -24.92 4.58
C THR A 247 10.92 -24.64 3.10
N LYS A 248 10.08 -25.23 2.25
CA LYS A 248 10.07 -24.95 0.80
C LYS A 248 9.48 -23.58 0.47
N HIS A 249 8.64 -23.04 1.34
CA HIS A 249 7.94 -21.79 1.14
C HIS A 249 8.33 -20.78 2.20
N TRP A 250 8.38 -19.50 1.83
CA TRP A 250 8.78 -18.44 2.76
C TRP A 250 7.74 -18.17 3.85
N MET A 251 6.47 -18.54 3.66
CA MET A 251 5.38 -18.14 4.56
C MET A 251 5.53 -18.65 5.99
N PRO A 252 5.86 -19.95 6.24
CA PRO A 252 6.12 -20.42 7.61
C PRO A 252 7.32 -19.73 8.26
N TYR A 253 8.38 -19.42 7.50
CA TYR A 253 9.51 -18.62 7.96
C TYR A 253 9.09 -17.19 8.32
N GLY A 254 8.37 -16.53 7.42
CA GLY A 254 7.88 -15.16 7.61
C GLY A 254 6.97 -14.99 8.82
N ALA A 255 6.22 -16.03 9.21
CA ALA A 255 5.43 -16.02 10.43
C ALA A 255 6.28 -15.86 11.70
N LEU A 256 7.48 -16.45 11.73
CA LEU A 256 8.35 -16.47 12.91
C LEU A 256 9.08 -15.14 13.14
N LEU A 257 9.18 -14.29 12.11
CA LEU A 257 9.83 -12.98 12.20
C LEU A 257 9.16 -12.03 13.21
N GLU A 258 7.93 -12.30 13.64
CA GLU A 258 7.27 -11.57 14.73
C GLU A 258 8.01 -11.72 16.08
N LEU A 259 8.75 -12.81 16.26
CA LEU A 259 9.55 -13.09 17.46
C LEU A 259 10.96 -12.48 17.39
N GLU A 260 11.29 -11.81 16.28
CA GLU A 260 12.61 -11.27 16.00
C GLU A 260 12.60 -9.74 16.05
N SER A 261 13.63 -9.16 16.68
CA SER A 261 13.80 -7.71 16.68
C SER A 261 14.56 -7.26 15.42
N PRO A 262 14.24 -6.08 14.84
CA PRO A 262 14.92 -5.59 13.62
C PRO A 262 16.43 -5.41 13.74
N ASP A 263 16.95 -5.32 14.97
CA ASP A 263 18.37 -5.22 15.29
C ASP A 263 19.02 -6.57 15.64
N LEU A 264 18.28 -7.67 15.48
CA LEU A 264 18.74 -9.06 15.65
C LEU A 264 19.26 -9.36 17.08
N ARG A 265 18.71 -8.67 18.09
CA ARG A 265 19.04 -8.85 19.51
C ARG A 265 18.03 -9.69 20.29
N SER A 266 16.93 -10.09 19.66
CA SER A 266 15.93 -10.99 20.24
C SER A 266 16.53 -12.35 20.67
N PRO A 267 15.90 -13.07 21.61
CA PRO A 267 16.36 -14.39 22.06
C PRO A 267 16.49 -15.41 20.91
N PHE A 268 15.62 -15.31 19.90
CA PHE A 268 15.70 -16.07 18.65
C PHE A 268 16.04 -15.14 17.48
N ILE A 269 16.92 -15.60 16.60
CA ILE A 269 17.10 -15.08 15.24
C ILE A 269 16.63 -16.17 14.29
N PHE A 270 15.88 -15.83 13.25
CA PHE A 270 15.40 -16.80 12.27
C PHE A 270 16.08 -16.57 10.92
N ALA A 271 16.63 -17.65 10.38
CA ALA A 271 17.16 -17.68 9.03
C ALA A 271 16.40 -18.74 8.23
N LEU A 272 16.02 -18.44 7.00
CA LEU A 272 15.53 -19.47 6.08
C LEU A 272 16.70 -20.40 5.73
N ASP A 273 16.50 -21.71 5.81
CA ASP A 273 17.48 -22.67 5.29
C ASP A 273 17.53 -22.56 3.76
N ILE A 274 18.66 -22.06 3.26
CA ILE A 274 18.93 -21.91 1.82
C ILE A 274 20.18 -22.71 1.39
N GLY A 275 20.59 -23.65 2.23
CA GLY A 275 21.64 -24.63 1.96
C GLY A 275 22.95 -24.41 2.73
N PRO A 276 23.80 -25.45 2.81
CA PRO A 276 24.89 -25.53 3.78
C PRO A 276 25.91 -24.38 3.70
N ARG A 277 26.26 -23.94 2.48
CA ARG A 277 27.25 -22.86 2.29
C ARG A 277 26.77 -21.53 2.84
N THR A 278 25.50 -21.19 2.62
CA THR A 278 24.97 -19.91 3.09
C THR A 278 24.66 -19.98 4.58
N ASN A 279 24.12 -21.10 5.06
CA ASN A 279 23.88 -21.31 6.50
C ASN A 279 25.19 -21.20 7.30
N LEU A 280 26.30 -21.72 6.78
CA LEU A 280 27.61 -21.57 7.41
C LEU A 280 28.03 -20.09 7.54
N ARG A 281 27.80 -19.26 6.52
CA ARG A 281 28.10 -17.82 6.58
C ARG A 281 27.24 -17.11 7.63
N VAL A 282 25.96 -17.47 7.73
CA VAL A 282 25.06 -16.91 8.76
C VAL A 282 25.51 -17.36 10.16
N ARG A 283 25.88 -18.63 10.33
CA ARG A 283 26.43 -19.16 11.59
C ARG A 283 27.70 -18.40 12.00
N GLN A 284 28.60 -18.11 11.05
CA GLN A 284 29.81 -17.32 11.30
C GLN A 284 29.52 -15.87 11.70
N ALA A 285 28.38 -15.29 11.28
CA ALA A 285 27.97 -13.96 11.67
C ALA A 285 27.36 -13.89 13.08
N PHE A 286 26.90 -15.04 13.62
CA PHE A 286 26.31 -15.15 14.96
C PHE A 286 26.97 -16.27 15.80
N PRO A 287 28.29 -16.24 16.01
CA PRO A 287 29.03 -17.33 16.65
C PRO A 287 28.61 -17.59 18.11
N GLN A 288 28.03 -16.59 18.78
CA GLN A 288 27.56 -16.63 20.16
C GLN A 288 26.20 -17.32 20.35
N ARG A 289 25.53 -17.73 19.26
CA ARG A 289 24.18 -18.29 19.32
C ARG A 289 24.19 -19.79 19.08
N ARG A 290 23.37 -20.52 19.85
CA ARG A 290 23.15 -21.95 19.62
C ARG A 290 22.43 -22.15 18.30
N VAL A 291 22.93 -23.06 17.47
CA VAL A 291 22.31 -23.36 16.17
C VAL A 291 21.21 -24.39 16.37
N VAL A 292 20.03 -24.06 15.88
CA VAL A 292 18.83 -24.90 15.96
C VAL A 292 18.24 -25.02 14.56
N HIS A 293 17.86 -26.22 14.16
CA HIS A 293 17.10 -26.47 12.95
C HIS A 293 15.65 -26.79 13.30
N TYR A 294 14.73 -26.12 12.63
CA TYR A 294 13.30 -26.18 12.89
C TYR A 294 12.51 -26.43 11.60
N ASN A 295 11.73 -27.50 11.57
CA ASN A 295 10.81 -27.80 10.48
C ASN A 295 9.37 -27.39 10.87
N PRO A 296 8.74 -26.42 10.21
CA PRO A 296 7.36 -26.01 10.50
C PRO A 296 6.28 -27.08 10.31
N ASP A 297 6.59 -28.18 9.61
CA ASP A 297 5.69 -29.34 9.42
C ASP A 297 5.77 -30.34 10.59
N GLU A 298 6.84 -30.27 11.39
CA GLU A 298 7.02 -31.02 12.65
C GLU A 298 7.13 -30.02 13.81
N PRO A 299 6.03 -29.30 14.13
CA PRO A 299 6.07 -28.30 15.18
C PRO A 299 6.49 -28.95 16.50
N TYR A 300 7.18 -28.19 17.35
CA TYR A 300 7.72 -28.63 18.65
C TYR A 300 8.96 -29.54 18.61
N VAL A 301 9.47 -29.89 17.42
CA VAL A 301 10.74 -30.61 17.28
C VAL A 301 11.85 -29.60 16.99
N PHE A 302 12.90 -29.60 17.82
CA PHE A 302 14.08 -28.74 17.67
C PHE A 302 15.33 -29.61 17.58
N ARG A 303 16.03 -29.56 16.45
CA ARG A 303 17.30 -30.25 16.26
C ARG A 303 18.43 -29.28 16.54
N VAL A 304 19.29 -29.60 17.49
CA VAL A 304 20.40 -28.73 17.90
C VAL A 304 21.67 -29.26 17.29
N ASP A 305 22.47 -28.41 16.64
CA ASP A 305 23.82 -28.80 16.23
C ASP A 305 24.69 -28.92 17.49
N GLU A 306 25.40 -30.06 17.61
CA GLU A 306 26.44 -30.25 18.63
C GLU A 306 27.65 -29.31 18.41
#